data_AF-A0AAD2CJH0-F1
#
_entry.id   AF-A0AAD2CJH0-F1
#
_cell.length_a   1.000
_cell.length_b   1.000
_cell.length_c   1.000
_cell.angle_alpha   90.00
_cell.angle_beta   90.00
_cell.angle_gamma   90.00
#
_symmetry.space_group_name_H-M   'P 1'
#
loop_
_entity.id
_entity.type
_entity.pdbx_description
1 polymer ?
#
loop_
_entity_poly.entity_id
_entity_poly.type
_entity_poly.pdbx_seq_one_letter_code
_entity_poly.pdbx_strand_id
1 'polypeptide(L)'
;MKKTKLPDAWKKTTVELEMALRNDRQEYLHAKKNHAVSWRKEFLNVQVKKSKKKQWTSRKARDHFLRLRRMKQREEARRRRRAQSKGSTGGLQAIQVEETLPTGQVDLRILTDRRQVEQGSMQENRARYDQTRSPYTTPPMDEPLYSMFTGADAERNSHALLEGRIPMLEGIDPYTKSFLEQCRFHQGHSMIPMEVSPADHTYFWSRNPENKGSEPHGLHNGHFKAGIHSPMVAQCDALFRHIPLTTGFVLTTGGI
;
A
#
# COMPACT_ATOMS: atom_id res chain seq x y z
N MET A 1 10.55 30.19 10.65
CA MET A 1 11.74 30.26 9.78
C MET A 1 11.96 31.73 9.46
N LYS A 2 13.09 32.32 9.87
CA LYS A 2 13.45 33.66 9.39
C LYS A 2 13.83 33.49 7.92
N LYS A 3 12.93 33.87 7.01
CA LYS A 3 13.18 33.92 5.56
C LYS A 3 14.41 34.80 5.30
N THR A 4 15.14 34.49 4.24
CA THR A 4 16.54 34.80 3.87
C THR A 4 17.10 36.23 4.07
N LYS A 5 16.39 37.19 4.70
CA LYS A 5 16.84 38.57 4.97
C LYS A 5 17.42 39.32 3.75
N LEU A 6 17.11 38.86 2.55
CA LEU A 6 17.50 39.50 1.29
C LEU A 6 16.26 40.19 0.71
N PRO A 7 16.00 41.46 1.06
CA PRO A 7 14.80 42.18 0.60
C PRO A 7 14.81 42.47 -0.90
N ASP A 8 15.98 42.45 -1.54
CA ASP A 8 16.20 42.85 -2.93
C ASP A 8 16.52 41.68 -3.88
N ALA A 9 16.19 40.44 -3.49
CA ALA A 9 16.50 39.25 -4.30
C ALA A 9 15.90 39.29 -5.72
N TRP A 10 14.82 40.06 -5.92
CA TRP A 10 14.13 40.27 -7.20
C TRP A 10 14.83 41.26 -8.14
N LYS A 11 15.83 42.02 -7.65
CA LYS A 11 16.63 42.95 -8.48
C LYS A 11 17.81 42.26 -9.17
N LYS A 12 18.08 41.00 -8.83
CA LYS A 12 19.21 40.24 -9.37
C LYS A 12 18.89 39.71 -10.75
N THR A 13 19.88 39.69 -11.62
CA THR A 13 19.75 39.05 -12.93
C THR A 13 19.71 37.53 -12.77
N THR A 14 19.19 36.83 -13.79
CA THR A 14 19.10 35.36 -13.79
C THR A 14 20.46 34.70 -13.57
N VAL A 15 21.51 35.24 -14.19
CA VAL A 15 22.90 34.76 -14.07
C VAL A 15 23.42 34.90 -12.62
N GLU A 16 23.15 36.03 -11.97
CA GLU A 16 23.55 36.26 -10.57
C GLU A 16 22.82 35.32 -9.60
N LEU A 17 21.55 35.00 -9.88
CA LEU A 17 20.76 34.06 -9.09
C LEU A 17 21.28 32.62 -9.23
N GLU A 18 21.67 32.21 -10.44
CA GLU A 18 22.25 30.90 -10.69
C GLU A 18 23.60 30.72 -9.98
N MET A 19 24.46 31.76 -10.02
CA MET A 19 25.72 31.76 -9.29
C MET A 19 25.51 31.69 -7.77
N ALA A 20 24.57 32.47 -7.22
CA ALA A 20 24.23 32.43 -5.81
C ALA A 20 23.71 31.05 -5.38
N LEU A 21 22.82 30.44 -6.18
CA LEU A 21 22.31 29.09 -5.93
C LEU A 21 23.43 28.05 -5.92
N ARG A 22 24.42 28.18 -6.82
CA ARG A 22 25.57 27.28 -6.87
C ARG A 22 26.43 27.39 -5.61
N ASN A 23 26.68 28.60 -5.13
CA ASN A 23 27.44 28.85 -3.91
C ASN A 23 26.70 28.32 -2.67
N ASP A 24 25.41 28.62 -2.55
CA ASP A 24 24.57 28.11 -1.45
C ASP A 24 24.54 26.56 -1.41
N ARG A 25 24.50 25.92 -2.59
CA ARG A 25 24.59 24.46 -2.69
C ARG A 25 25.94 23.94 -2.22
N GLN A 26 27.05 24.61 -2.55
CA GLN A 26 28.38 24.21 -2.09
C GLN A 26 28.50 24.37 -0.57
N GLU A 27 28.04 25.48 -0.01
CA GLU A 27 28.00 25.71 1.44
C GLU A 27 27.14 24.65 2.14
N TYR A 28 25.96 24.35 1.59
CA TYR A 28 25.10 23.29 2.11
C TYR A 28 25.80 21.92 2.09
N LEU A 29 26.46 21.56 0.98
CA LEU A 29 27.17 20.29 0.87
C LEU A 29 28.33 20.19 1.87
N HIS A 30 29.09 21.27 2.04
CA HIS A 30 30.16 21.36 3.04
C HIS A 30 29.60 21.19 4.46
N ALA A 31 28.54 21.94 4.80
CA ALA A 31 27.87 21.85 6.09
C ALA A 31 27.26 20.45 6.32
N LYS A 32 26.69 19.83 5.29
CA LYS A 32 26.12 18.49 5.34
C LYS A 32 27.19 17.44 5.64
N LYS A 33 28.38 17.57 5.04
CA LYS A 33 29.51 16.65 5.25
C LYS A 33 30.13 16.83 6.64
N ASN A 34 30.40 18.07 7.04
CA ASN A 34 31.28 18.35 8.18
C ASN A 34 30.53 18.65 9.49
N HIS A 35 29.31 19.19 9.43
CA HIS A 35 28.62 19.72 10.61
C HIS A 35 27.25 19.10 10.90
N ALA A 36 26.63 18.41 9.94
CA ALA A 36 25.25 17.90 10.06
C ALA A 36 25.01 17.03 11.29
N VAL A 37 25.97 16.17 11.66
CA VAL A 37 25.83 15.29 12.83
C VAL A 37 25.83 16.10 14.13
N SER A 38 26.72 17.09 14.23
CA SER A 38 26.81 17.99 15.39
C SER A 38 25.54 18.84 15.52
N TRP A 39 25.14 19.50 14.43
CA TRP A 39 23.94 20.35 14.41
C TRP A 39 22.66 19.56 14.71
N ARG A 40 22.53 18.31 14.22
CA ARG A 40 21.39 17.45 14.56
C ARG A 40 21.38 17.10 16.05
N LYS A 41 22.54 16.79 16.64
CA LYS A 41 22.66 16.50 18.08
C LYS A 41 22.28 17.72 18.92
N GLU A 42 22.76 18.90 18.54
CA GLU A 42 22.47 20.15 19.22
C GLU A 42 20.99 20.53 19.11
N PHE A 43 20.41 20.46 17.91
CA PHE A 43 18.99 20.69 17.66
C PHE A 43 18.12 19.76 18.51
N LEU A 44 18.41 18.46 18.53
CA LEU A 44 17.68 17.49 19.35
C LEU A 44 17.80 17.80 20.85
N ASN A 45 18.98 18.19 21.33
CA ASN A 45 19.19 18.56 22.72
C ASN A 45 18.40 19.82 23.11
N VAL A 46 18.39 20.85 22.27
CA VAL A 46 17.60 22.08 22.48
C VAL A 46 16.11 21.76 22.49
N GLN A 47 15.63 20.94 21.55
CA GLN A 47 14.22 20.53 21.49
C GLN A 47 13.80 19.72 22.72
N VAL A 48 14.64 18.78 23.18
CA VAL A 48 14.37 18.01 24.42
C VAL A 48 14.36 18.92 25.65
N LYS A 49 15.29 19.88 25.77
CA LYS A 49 15.30 20.86 26.87
C LYS A 49 14.06 21.75 26.86
N LYS A 50 13.66 22.28 25.70
CA LYS A 50 12.42 23.07 25.54
C LYS A 50 11.18 22.24 25.88
N SER A 51 11.18 20.97 25.51
CA SER A 51 10.05 20.07 25.76
C SER A 51 9.94 19.65 27.22
N LYS A 52 11.04 19.53 27.97
CA LYS A 52 11.02 19.24 29.42
C LYS A 52 10.54 20.43 30.26
N LYS A 53 10.75 21.67 29.79
CA LYS A 53 10.34 22.90 30.51
C LYS A 53 8.82 23.15 30.47
N LYS A 54 8.09 22.52 29.55
CA LYS A 54 6.61 22.54 29.58
C LYS A 54 6.15 21.40 30.49
N GLN A 55 5.64 21.69 31.70
CA GLN A 55 4.67 20.78 32.33
C GLN A 55 3.58 20.53 31.27
N TRP A 56 3.23 19.27 31.02
CA TRP A 56 2.58 18.86 29.77
C TRP A 56 1.17 19.42 29.61
N THR A 57 1.05 20.62 29.06
CA THR A 57 -0.23 21.32 28.87
C THR A 57 -1.00 20.91 27.61
N SER A 58 -0.45 20.05 26.74
CA SER A 58 -1.15 19.58 25.52
C SER A 58 -0.65 18.23 25.02
N ARG A 59 -1.56 17.40 24.48
CA ARG A 59 -1.29 16.10 23.85
C ARG A 59 -0.22 16.18 22.74
N LYS A 60 -0.27 17.21 21.90
CA LYS A 60 0.73 17.41 20.82
C LYS A 60 2.15 17.63 21.36
N ALA A 61 2.29 18.32 22.49
CA ALA A 61 3.59 18.54 23.12
C ALA A 61 4.15 17.23 23.70
N ARG A 62 3.28 16.42 24.34
CA ARG A 62 3.63 15.09 24.86
C ARG A 62 4.08 14.14 23.73
N ASP A 63 3.35 14.08 22.63
CA ASP A 63 3.68 13.21 21.50
C ASP A 63 5.00 13.60 20.83
N HIS A 64 5.24 14.90 20.65
CA HIS A 64 6.50 15.42 20.13
C HIS A 64 7.70 15.01 21.02
N PHE A 65 7.55 15.12 22.35
CA PHE A 65 8.58 14.67 23.28
C PHE A 65 8.85 13.17 23.23
N LEU A 66 7.78 12.36 23.23
CA LEU A 66 7.89 10.92 23.16
C LEU A 66 8.61 10.49 21.88
N ARG A 67 8.34 11.17 20.75
CA ARG A 67 9.04 10.95 19.48
C ARG A 67 10.54 11.26 19.58
N LEU A 68 10.90 12.41 20.16
CA LEU A 68 12.30 12.81 20.36
C LEU A 68 13.04 11.87 21.32
N ARG A 69 12.38 11.43 22.40
CA ARG A 69 12.94 10.45 23.35
C ARG A 69 13.19 9.11 22.69
N ARG A 70 12.24 8.60 21.89
CA ARG A 70 12.42 7.36 21.11
C ARG A 70 13.56 7.48 20.10
N MET A 71 13.69 8.61 19.41
CA MET A 71 14.81 8.85 18.49
C MET A 71 16.16 8.81 19.22
N LYS A 72 16.27 9.47 20.38
CA LYS A 72 17.49 9.44 21.20
C LYS A 72 17.83 8.03 21.67
N GLN A 73 16.85 7.27 22.15
CA GLN A 73 17.03 5.87 22.55
C GLN A 73 17.49 4.98 21.39
N ARG A 74 16.95 5.18 20.18
CA ARG A 74 17.39 4.46 18.97
C ARG A 74 18.85 4.76 18.64
N GLU A 75 19.27 6.01 18.71
CA GLU A 75 20.68 6.40 18.49
C GLU A 75 21.62 5.82 19.56
N GLU A 76 21.23 5.86 20.83
CA GLU A 76 22.01 5.25 21.92
C GLU A 76 22.11 3.73 21.78
N ALA A 77 21.03 3.05 21.40
CA ALA A 77 21.04 1.62 21.11
C ALA A 77 21.96 1.29 19.91
N ARG A 78 21.93 2.10 18.84
CA ARG A 78 22.84 1.97 17.69
C ARG A 78 24.30 2.14 18.09
N ARG A 79 24.60 3.07 19.01
CA ARG A 79 25.98 3.28 19.53
C ARG A 79 26.42 2.10 20.40
N ARG A 80 25.57 1.62 21.30
CA ARG A 80 25.85 0.42 22.12
C ARG A 80 26.12 -0.82 21.27
N ARG A 81 25.30 -1.05 20.23
CA ARG A 81 25.51 -2.14 19.27
C ARG A 81 26.86 -2.03 18.55
N ARG A 82 27.22 -0.83 18.08
CA ARG A 82 28.55 -0.58 17.48
C ARG A 82 29.71 -0.82 18.45
N ALA A 83 29.60 -0.34 19.69
CA ALA A 83 30.64 -0.50 20.72
C ALA A 83 30.81 -1.96 21.16
N GLN A 84 29.75 -2.78 21.10
CA GLN A 84 29.81 -4.22 21.38
C GLN A 84 30.25 -5.05 20.16
N SER A 85 30.72 -4.41 19.08
CA SER A 85 30.99 -5.06 17.78
C SER A 85 29.81 -5.86 17.23
N LYS A 86 28.59 -5.62 17.74
CA LYS A 86 27.32 -6.07 17.15
C LYS A 86 26.99 -5.13 16.00
N GLY A 87 27.90 -5.07 15.01
CA GLY A 87 27.67 -4.44 13.72
C GLY A 87 26.43 -5.05 13.07
N SER A 88 25.65 -4.22 12.39
CA SER A 88 24.46 -4.54 11.60
C SER A 88 24.24 -6.03 11.29
N THR A 89 23.61 -6.78 12.20
CA THR A 89 23.07 -8.12 11.96
C THR A 89 21.78 -8.07 11.15
N GLY A 90 21.71 -7.17 10.16
CA GLY A 90 20.63 -7.08 9.20
C GLY A 90 20.98 -7.68 7.84
N GLY A 91 22.24 -8.12 7.66
CA GLY A 91 22.63 -8.89 6.49
C GLY A 91 22.22 -10.35 6.66
N LEU A 92 21.64 -10.91 5.60
CA LEU A 92 21.33 -12.34 5.51
C LEU A 92 22.65 -13.13 5.58
N GLN A 93 22.86 -13.89 6.66
CA GLN A 93 24.11 -14.67 6.86
C GLN A 93 24.05 -16.07 6.27
N ALA A 94 22.84 -16.61 6.11
CA ALA A 94 22.62 -17.93 5.56
C ALA A 94 21.26 -18.00 4.87
N ILE A 95 21.14 -18.90 3.89
CA ILE A 95 19.89 -19.30 3.26
C ILE A 95 19.80 -20.81 3.23
N GLN A 96 18.58 -21.34 3.24
CA GLN A 96 18.31 -22.75 3.05
C GLN A 96 17.79 -22.95 1.62
N VAL A 97 18.40 -23.84 0.86
CA VAL A 97 18.04 -24.15 -0.52
C VAL A 97 17.66 -25.62 -0.62
N GLU A 98 16.61 -25.89 -1.39
CA GLU A 98 16.15 -27.25 -1.70
C GLU A 98 16.96 -27.81 -2.87
N GLU A 99 17.60 -28.97 -2.69
CA GLU A 99 18.36 -29.67 -3.72
C GLU A 99 17.70 -31.04 -3.95
N THR A 100 17.22 -31.29 -5.17
CA THR A 100 16.62 -32.59 -5.52
C THR A 100 17.74 -33.58 -5.84
N LEU A 101 17.85 -34.64 -5.04
CA LEU A 101 18.81 -35.72 -5.24
C LEU A 101 18.44 -36.57 -6.46
N PRO A 102 19.39 -37.31 -7.06
CA PRO A 102 19.10 -38.23 -8.17
C PRO A 102 18.05 -39.30 -7.85
N THR A 103 17.81 -39.56 -6.57
CA THR A 103 16.79 -40.48 -6.05
C THR A 103 15.38 -39.88 -6.01
N GLY A 104 15.20 -38.60 -6.38
CA GLY A 104 13.94 -37.86 -6.32
C GLY A 104 13.61 -37.29 -4.94
N GLN A 105 14.46 -37.51 -3.94
CA GLN A 105 14.29 -36.97 -2.60
C GLN A 105 14.81 -35.53 -2.53
N VAL A 106 14.08 -34.63 -1.85
CA VAL A 106 14.52 -33.25 -1.62
C VAL A 106 15.37 -33.19 -0.37
N ASP A 107 16.60 -32.70 -0.50
CA ASP A 107 17.50 -32.39 0.61
C ASP A 107 17.56 -30.89 0.87
N LEU A 108 17.71 -30.51 2.14
CA LEU A 108 17.68 -29.12 2.60
C LEU A 108 19.09 -28.69 3.00
N ARG A 109 19.71 -27.87 2.14
CA ARG A 109 21.10 -27.44 2.34
C ARG A 109 21.17 -26.01 2.84
N ILE A 110 21.86 -25.81 3.96
CA ILE A 110 22.15 -24.47 4.50
C ILE A 110 23.42 -23.93 3.84
N LEU A 111 23.27 -22.82 3.11
CA LEU A 111 24.36 -22.08 2.50
C LEU A 111 24.73 -20.91 3.40
N THR A 112 25.99 -20.84 3.83
CA THR A 112 26.52 -19.77 4.69
C THR A 112 27.60 -18.94 4.02
N ASP A 113 28.15 -19.41 2.89
CA ASP A 113 29.13 -18.65 2.11
C ASP A 113 28.45 -17.50 1.38
N ARG A 114 29.11 -16.34 1.34
CA ARG A 114 28.53 -15.13 0.76
C ARG A 114 28.15 -15.31 -0.72
N ARG A 115 29.01 -15.92 -1.54
CA ARG A 115 28.72 -16.10 -2.97
C ARG A 115 27.57 -17.06 -3.17
N GLN A 116 27.52 -18.13 -2.38
CA GLN A 116 26.44 -19.11 -2.41
C GLN A 116 25.10 -18.50 -1.96
N VAL A 117 25.12 -17.68 -0.91
CA VAL A 117 23.94 -16.95 -0.41
C VAL A 117 23.43 -15.96 -1.46
N GLU A 118 24.32 -15.21 -2.11
CA GLU A 118 23.95 -14.29 -3.20
C GLU A 118 23.34 -15.07 -4.39
N GLN A 119 23.96 -16.15 -4.83
CA GLN A 119 23.47 -16.98 -5.94
C GLN A 119 22.13 -17.65 -5.63
N GLY A 120 21.98 -18.30 -4.47
CA GLY A 120 20.72 -18.92 -4.09
C GLY A 120 19.61 -17.88 -3.91
N SER A 121 19.93 -16.69 -3.39
CA SER A 121 18.95 -15.58 -3.34
C SER A 121 18.53 -15.09 -4.73
N MET A 122 19.46 -15.05 -5.69
CA MET A 122 19.14 -14.70 -7.08
C MET A 122 18.27 -15.76 -7.75
N GLN A 123 18.59 -17.04 -7.54
CA GLN A 123 17.82 -18.17 -8.07
C GLN A 123 16.40 -18.20 -7.49
N GLU A 124 16.26 -18.06 -6.18
CA GLU A 124 14.96 -18.00 -5.50
C GLU A 124 14.14 -16.80 -5.96
N ASN A 125 14.74 -15.61 -6.05
CA ASN A 125 14.05 -14.44 -6.59
C ASN A 125 13.61 -14.69 -8.04
N ARG A 126 14.47 -15.27 -8.86
CA ARG A 126 14.13 -15.62 -10.24
C ARG A 126 12.97 -16.61 -10.28
N ALA A 127 13.04 -17.71 -9.54
CA ALA A 127 11.99 -18.71 -9.45
C ALA A 127 10.66 -18.09 -9.01
N ARG A 128 10.68 -17.15 -8.06
CA ARG A 128 9.50 -16.44 -7.56
C ARG A 128 8.89 -15.46 -8.59
N TYR A 129 9.71 -14.71 -9.31
CA TYR A 129 9.22 -13.69 -10.25
C TYR A 129 9.02 -14.22 -11.67
N ASP A 130 9.68 -15.32 -12.06
CA ASP A 130 9.49 -16.00 -13.34
C ASP A 130 8.38 -17.08 -13.28
N GLN A 131 7.57 -17.15 -12.21
CA GLN A 131 6.44 -18.10 -12.08
C GLN A 131 5.40 -17.98 -13.20
N THR A 132 5.33 -16.81 -13.84
CA THR A 132 4.41 -16.51 -14.94
C THR A 132 5.14 -16.36 -16.28
N ARG A 133 6.45 -16.65 -16.32
CA ARG A 133 7.31 -16.44 -17.49
C ARG A 133 7.59 -17.79 -18.14
N SER A 134 7.61 -17.82 -19.47
CA SER A 134 7.92 -19.02 -20.25
C SER A 134 9.18 -19.74 -19.72
N PRO A 135 9.13 -21.09 -19.52
CA PRO A 135 8.09 -22.01 -19.97
C PRO A 135 6.90 -22.18 -19.00
N TYR A 136 6.87 -21.49 -17.86
CA TYR A 136 5.79 -21.59 -16.88
C TYR A 136 4.66 -20.64 -17.26
N THR A 137 3.72 -21.14 -18.05
CA THR A 137 2.52 -20.40 -18.39
C THR A 137 1.59 -20.35 -17.19
N THR A 138 0.98 -19.17 -17.00
CA THR A 138 -0.09 -19.00 -16.02
C THR A 138 -1.31 -19.71 -16.59
N PRO A 139 -1.87 -20.75 -15.96
CA PRO A 139 -2.88 -21.59 -16.63
C PRO A 139 -4.08 -20.82 -17.23
N PRO A 140 -4.61 -19.74 -16.62
CA PRO A 140 -5.63 -18.90 -17.27
C PRO A 140 -5.20 -18.19 -18.55
N MET A 141 -3.89 -18.08 -18.80
CA MET A 141 -3.27 -17.50 -19.99
C MET A 141 -2.92 -18.55 -21.06
N ASP A 142 -3.24 -19.82 -20.83
CA ASP A 142 -3.11 -20.89 -21.82
C ASP A 142 -4.45 -21.21 -22.47
N GLU A 143 -4.40 -21.73 -23.70
CA GLU A 143 -5.60 -22.28 -24.35
C GLU A 143 -6.04 -23.58 -23.67
N PRO A 144 -7.36 -23.82 -23.53
CA PRO A 144 -8.47 -23.01 -24.03
C PRO A 144 -8.90 -21.85 -23.09
N LEU A 145 -8.35 -21.75 -21.88
CA LEU A 145 -8.84 -20.79 -20.86
C LEU A 145 -8.67 -19.34 -21.28
N TYR A 146 -7.57 -19.02 -21.96
CA TYR A 146 -7.30 -17.68 -22.46
C TYR A 146 -8.42 -17.22 -23.40
N SER A 147 -8.63 -17.92 -24.53
CA SER A 147 -9.68 -17.55 -25.47
C SER A 147 -11.10 -17.57 -24.85
N MET A 148 -11.36 -18.51 -23.94
CA MET A 148 -12.64 -18.59 -23.24
C MET A 148 -12.94 -17.36 -22.38
N PHE A 149 -11.95 -16.78 -21.71
CA PHE A 149 -12.18 -15.72 -20.72
C PHE A 149 -11.62 -14.35 -21.10
N THR A 150 -10.96 -14.18 -22.25
CA THR A 150 -10.47 -12.86 -22.72
C THR A 150 -11.09 -12.38 -24.03
N GLY A 151 -11.90 -13.20 -24.70
CA GLY A 151 -12.53 -12.89 -25.99
C GLY A 151 -13.92 -12.23 -25.88
N ALA A 152 -14.61 -12.14 -27.02
CA ALA A 152 -15.98 -11.60 -27.10
C ALA A 152 -16.99 -12.43 -26.26
N ASP A 153 -16.75 -13.73 -26.10
CA ASP A 153 -17.58 -14.63 -25.31
C ASP A 153 -17.22 -14.63 -23.81
N ALA A 154 -16.25 -13.83 -23.37
CA ALA A 154 -15.73 -13.85 -21.99
C ALA A 154 -16.82 -13.66 -20.94
N GLU A 155 -17.74 -12.71 -21.14
CA GLU A 155 -18.85 -12.46 -20.23
C GLU A 155 -19.79 -13.67 -20.17
N ARG A 156 -20.21 -14.17 -21.34
CA ARG A 156 -21.09 -15.35 -21.45
C ARG A 156 -20.46 -16.58 -20.79
N ASN A 157 -19.17 -16.80 -21.00
CA ASN A 157 -18.43 -17.91 -20.42
C ASN A 157 -18.24 -17.74 -18.91
N SER A 158 -18.02 -16.52 -18.43
CA SER A 158 -17.94 -16.22 -17.00
C SER A 158 -19.27 -16.55 -16.30
N HIS A 159 -20.40 -16.10 -16.84
CA HIS A 159 -21.73 -16.46 -16.32
C HIS A 159 -21.99 -17.97 -16.37
N ALA A 160 -21.65 -18.62 -17.48
CA ALA A 160 -21.81 -20.06 -17.61
C ALA A 160 -20.92 -20.85 -16.65
N LEU A 161 -19.70 -20.36 -16.35
CA LEU A 161 -18.84 -20.92 -15.31
C LEU A 161 -19.49 -20.79 -13.94
N LEU A 162 -19.89 -19.57 -13.55
CA LEU A 162 -20.49 -19.29 -12.24
C LEU A 162 -21.75 -20.13 -11.99
N GLU A 163 -22.58 -20.31 -13.03
CA GLU A 163 -23.80 -21.13 -12.97
C GLU A 163 -23.53 -22.65 -13.06
N GLY A 164 -22.27 -23.07 -13.25
CA GLY A 164 -21.89 -24.47 -13.40
C GLY A 164 -22.32 -25.10 -14.74
N ARG A 165 -22.63 -24.30 -15.76
CA ARG A 165 -23.01 -24.74 -17.11
C ARG A 165 -21.83 -25.11 -18.00
N ILE A 166 -20.60 -24.70 -17.65
CA ILE A 166 -19.40 -25.11 -18.39
C ILE A 166 -18.93 -26.47 -17.86
N PRO A 167 -18.87 -27.52 -18.71
CA PRO A 167 -18.29 -28.80 -18.31
C PRO A 167 -16.81 -28.63 -18.02
N MET A 168 -16.30 -29.42 -17.08
CA MET A 168 -14.91 -29.30 -16.68
C MET A 168 -14.00 -29.78 -17.81
N LEU A 169 -13.14 -28.88 -18.29
CA LEU A 169 -12.28 -29.14 -19.44
C LEU A 169 -11.22 -30.20 -19.09
N GLU A 170 -10.96 -31.09 -20.04
CA GLU A 170 -9.91 -32.09 -19.93
C GLU A 170 -8.53 -31.48 -20.22
N GLY A 171 -7.47 -32.02 -19.60
CA GLY A 171 -6.10 -31.56 -19.83
C GLY A 171 -5.69 -30.28 -19.11
N ILE A 172 -6.59 -29.66 -18.32
CA ILE A 172 -6.24 -28.53 -17.44
C ILE A 172 -5.59 -29.04 -16.16
N ASP A 173 -4.65 -28.27 -15.62
CA ASP A 173 -3.98 -28.63 -14.37
C ASP A 173 -5.00 -28.77 -13.20
N PRO A 174 -4.75 -29.68 -12.25
CA PRO A 174 -5.70 -29.96 -11.17
C PRO A 174 -6.04 -28.76 -10.28
N TYR A 175 -5.11 -27.80 -10.13
CA TYR A 175 -5.31 -26.64 -9.27
C TYR A 175 -6.21 -25.61 -9.94
N THR A 176 -6.02 -25.35 -11.23
CA THR A 176 -6.91 -24.51 -12.02
C THR A 176 -8.30 -25.13 -12.11
N LYS A 177 -8.38 -26.46 -12.23
CA LYS A 177 -9.67 -27.16 -12.14
C LYS A 177 -10.35 -26.90 -10.78
N SER A 178 -9.65 -27.10 -9.67
CA SER A 178 -10.19 -26.81 -8.34
C SER A 178 -10.63 -25.35 -8.17
N PHE A 179 -9.83 -24.41 -8.69
CA PHE A 179 -10.17 -22.98 -8.67
C PHE A 179 -11.46 -22.68 -9.43
N LEU A 180 -11.59 -23.16 -10.66
CA LEU A 180 -12.77 -22.97 -11.50
C LEU A 180 -14.03 -23.61 -10.89
N GLU A 181 -13.88 -24.76 -10.20
CA GLU A 181 -14.97 -25.37 -9.44
C GLU A 181 -15.42 -24.48 -8.27
N GLN A 182 -14.48 -23.85 -7.56
CA GLN A 182 -14.78 -22.93 -6.46
C GLN A 182 -15.39 -21.59 -6.91
N CYS A 183 -15.18 -21.18 -8.16
CA CYS A 183 -15.85 -20.01 -8.71
C CYS A 183 -17.37 -20.19 -8.84
N ARG A 184 -17.86 -21.44 -8.89
CA ARG A 184 -19.29 -21.73 -9.07
C ARG A 184 -20.12 -21.20 -7.90
N PHE A 185 -21.34 -20.75 -8.19
CA PHE A 185 -22.30 -20.41 -7.16
C PHE A 185 -22.60 -21.65 -6.30
N HIS A 186 -22.55 -21.47 -4.98
CA HIS A 186 -22.84 -22.53 -4.04
C HIS A 186 -24.33 -22.86 -4.10
N GLN A 187 -24.66 -24.13 -4.26
CA GLN A 187 -26.05 -24.57 -4.24
C GLN A 187 -26.65 -24.34 -2.84
N GLY A 188 -27.90 -23.87 -2.79
CA GLY A 188 -28.63 -23.68 -1.53
C GLY A 188 -28.49 -22.31 -0.88
N HIS A 189 -27.77 -21.36 -1.49
CA HIS A 189 -27.73 -19.98 -1.04
C HIS A 189 -28.58 -19.07 -1.94
N SER A 190 -29.46 -18.27 -1.34
CA SER A 190 -30.15 -17.20 -2.05
C SER A 190 -29.18 -16.07 -2.35
N MET A 191 -29.11 -15.63 -3.61
CA MET A 191 -28.42 -14.39 -3.93
C MET A 191 -29.08 -13.24 -3.18
N ILE A 192 -28.26 -12.40 -2.54
CA ILE A 192 -28.74 -11.16 -1.92
C ILE A 192 -29.09 -10.21 -3.07
N PRO A 193 -30.28 -9.57 -3.06
CA PRO A 193 -30.60 -8.56 -4.05
C PRO A 193 -29.53 -7.46 -4.09
N MET A 194 -29.06 -7.15 -5.30
CA MET A 194 -28.10 -6.05 -5.54
C MET A 194 -28.81 -4.69 -5.68
N GLU A 195 -30.11 -4.64 -5.41
CA GLU A 195 -30.90 -3.42 -5.47
C GLU A 195 -30.73 -2.59 -4.20
N VAL A 196 -30.51 -1.29 -4.36
CA VAL A 196 -30.48 -0.34 -3.24
C VAL A 196 -31.73 0.49 -3.32
N SER A 197 -32.77 0.11 -2.57
CA SER A 197 -34.01 0.87 -2.55
C SER A 197 -33.86 2.17 -1.75
N PRO A 198 -34.66 3.21 -2.04
CA PRO A 198 -34.72 4.40 -1.18
C PRO A 198 -35.11 4.09 0.27
N ALA A 199 -35.90 3.04 0.49
CA ALA A 199 -36.29 2.60 1.84
C ALA A 199 -35.09 2.02 2.61
N ASP A 200 -34.29 1.17 1.97
CA ASP A 200 -33.06 0.62 2.55
C ASP A 200 -32.04 1.72 2.84
N HIS A 201 -31.91 2.67 1.92
CA HIS A 201 -31.05 3.84 2.08
C HIS A 201 -31.46 4.67 3.30
N THR A 202 -32.74 5.02 3.42
CA THR A 202 -33.27 5.76 4.57
C THR A 202 -33.10 5.01 5.88
N TYR A 203 -33.41 3.71 5.88
CA TYR A 203 -33.25 2.84 7.04
C TYR A 203 -31.79 2.81 7.50
N PHE A 204 -30.85 2.59 6.58
CA PHE A 204 -29.42 2.53 6.88
C PHE A 204 -28.91 3.84 7.50
N TRP A 205 -29.18 4.98 6.86
CA TRP A 205 -28.66 6.27 7.33
C TRP A 205 -29.35 6.78 8.60
N SER A 206 -30.61 6.38 8.86
CA SER A 206 -31.26 6.70 10.14
C SER A 206 -30.52 6.08 11.34
N ARG A 207 -29.93 4.88 11.17
CA ARG A 207 -29.24 4.13 12.23
C ARG A 207 -27.73 4.34 12.26
N ASN A 208 -27.13 4.74 11.14
CA ASN A 208 -25.68 4.87 11.05
C ASN A 208 -25.18 6.03 11.95
N PRO A 209 -24.16 5.87 12.81
CA PRO A 209 -23.68 6.96 13.66
C PRO A 209 -23.00 8.07 12.84
N GLU A 210 -23.24 9.33 13.20
CA GLU A 210 -22.60 10.47 12.52
C GLU A 210 -21.09 10.53 12.75
N ASN A 211 -20.63 10.00 13.89
CA ASN A 211 -19.22 9.94 14.24
C ASN A 211 -18.48 8.76 13.56
N LYS A 212 -19.15 7.96 12.73
CA LYS A 212 -18.57 6.81 12.01
C LYS A 212 -18.46 7.07 10.50
N GLY A 213 -17.57 7.95 10.08
CA GLY A 213 -17.27 8.23 8.66
C GLY A 213 -17.83 9.56 8.13
N SER A 214 -17.40 10.09 6.99
CA SER A 214 -16.47 9.55 5.98
C SER A 214 -15.77 10.68 5.19
N GLU A 215 -14.67 10.31 4.55
CA GLU A 215 -13.80 11.08 3.63
C GLU A 215 -12.97 12.21 4.26
N PRO A 216 -11.63 12.24 4.07
CA PRO A 216 -10.78 13.33 4.56
C PRO A 216 -11.21 14.73 4.09
N HIS A 217 -11.95 14.80 2.97
CA HIS A 217 -12.29 16.02 2.26
C HIS A 217 -13.73 16.02 1.66
N GLY A 218 -14.68 15.26 2.23
CA GLY A 218 -16.00 15.04 1.62
C GLY A 218 -17.21 15.26 2.55
N LEU A 219 -18.39 14.81 2.09
CA LEU A 219 -19.64 14.84 2.84
C LEU A 219 -19.53 13.89 4.05
N HIS A 220 -19.56 14.46 5.27
CA HIS A 220 -19.67 13.64 6.48
C HIS A 220 -21.05 12.97 6.56
N ASN A 221 -21.18 11.87 7.30
CA ASN A 221 -22.42 11.08 7.43
C ASN A 221 -23.68 11.88 7.76
N GLY A 222 -23.54 13.02 8.45
CA GLY A 222 -24.67 13.88 8.79
C GLY A 222 -25.34 14.51 7.56
N HIS A 223 -24.62 14.67 6.45
CA HIS A 223 -25.23 15.11 5.18
C HIS A 223 -26.21 14.08 4.65
N PHE A 224 -25.84 12.79 4.65
CA PHE A 224 -26.76 11.73 4.23
C PHE A 224 -27.94 11.60 5.20
N LYS A 225 -27.72 11.80 6.51
CA LYS A 225 -28.81 11.86 7.49
C LYS A 225 -29.77 13.03 7.28
N ALA A 226 -29.25 14.20 6.94
CA ALA A 226 -30.10 15.32 6.56
C ALA A 226 -30.83 15.01 5.24
N GLY A 227 -30.15 14.38 4.29
CA GLY A 227 -30.66 13.99 2.98
C GLY A 227 -31.86 13.05 3.05
N ILE A 228 -31.88 12.10 3.98
CA ILE A 228 -33.02 11.16 4.12
C ILE A 228 -34.34 11.83 4.52
N HIS A 229 -34.31 13.06 5.04
CA HIS A 229 -35.54 13.81 5.33
C HIS A 229 -36.18 14.44 4.08
N SER A 230 -35.47 14.47 2.95
CA SER A 230 -36.00 14.88 1.65
C SER A 230 -36.18 13.64 0.77
N PRO A 231 -37.43 13.27 0.40
CA PRO A 231 -37.68 12.08 -0.44
C PRO A 231 -36.91 12.10 -1.76
N MET A 232 -36.81 13.27 -2.40
CA MET A 232 -36.06 13.46 -3.63
C MET A 232 -34.57 13.19 -3.43
N VAL A 233 -33.96 13.77 -2.38
CA VAL A 233 -32.52 13.62 -2.12
C VAL A 233 -32.20 12.17 -1.76
N ALA A 234 -33.01 11.54 -0.90
CA ALA A 234 -32.88 10.13 -0.53
C ALA A 234 -32.95 9.21 -1.77
N GLN A 235 -33.84 9.52 -2.72
CA GLN A 235 -33.95 8.77 -3.97
C GLN A 235 -32.72 8.94 -4.86
N CYS A 236 -32.23 10.17 -5.05
CA CYS A 236 -31.01 10.42 -5.81
C CYS A 236 -29.80 9.71 -5.18
N ASP A 237 -29.67 9.81 -3.85
CA ASP A 237 -28.59 9.17 -3.09
C ASP A 237 -28.65 7.63 -3.16
N ALA A 238 -29.84 7.04 -3.13
CA ALA A 238 -30.02 5.61 -3.33
C ALA A 238 -29.60 5.20 -4.74
N LEU A 239 -30.01 5.95 -5.77
CA LEU A 239 -29.62 5.70 -7.17
C LEU A 239 -28.11 5.81 -7.39
N PHE A 240 -27.45 6.81 -6.81
CA PHE A 240 -25.99 6.95 -6.90
C PHE A 240 -25.22 5.80 -6.26
N ARG A 241 -25.83 5.08 -5.30
CA ARG A 241 -25.25 3.87 -4.71
C ARG A 241 -25.63 2.62 -5.52
N HIS A 242 -26.84 2.59 -6.05
CA HIS A 242 -27.35 1.48 -6.85
C HIS A 242 -26.56 1.30 -8.14
N ILE A 243 -26.28 2.39 -8.87
CA ILE A 243 -25.65 2.33 -10.19
C ILE A 243 -24.26 1.68 -10.15
N PRO A 244 -23.32 2.09 -9.27
CA PRO A 244 -22.02 1.41 -9.18
C PRO A 244 -22.14 -0.03 -8.70
N LEU A 245 -23.12 -0.33 -7.84
CA LEU A 245 -23.32 -1.68 -7.32
C LEU A 245 -23.81 -2.65 -8.41
N THR A 246 -24.69 -2.20 -9.31
CA THR A 246 -25.26 -3.05 -10.36
C THR A 246 -24.49 -3.03 -11.66
N THR A 247 -23.85 -1.91 -11.99
CA THR A 247 -23.17 -1.72 -13.28
C THR A 247 -21.66 -1.77 -13.19
N GLY A 248 -21.07 -1.61 -11.99
CA GLY A 248 -19.63 -1.44 -11.82
C GLY A 248 -19.10 -0.06 -12.23
N PHE A 249 -19.95 0.84 -12.76
CA PHE A 249 -19.55 2.18 -13.15
C PHE A 249 -19.81 3.20 -12.05
N VAL A 250 -18.80 3.98 -11.71
CA VAL A 250 -18.95 5.13 -10.81
C VAL A 250 -19.44 6.32 -11.62
N LEU A 251 -20.57 6.89 -11.23
CA LEU A 251 -21.01 8.19 -11.76
C LEU A 251 -20.07 9.27 -11.22
N THR A 252 -19.04 9.60 -12.00
CA THR A 252 -18.18 10.73 -11.69
C THR A 252 -18.91 12.02 -12.07
N THR A 253 -19.07 12.92 -11.11
CA THR A 253 -19.49 14.30 -11.34
C THR A 253 -18.35 15.05 -12.04
N GLY A 254 -18.18 14.84 -13.34
CA GLY A 254 -17.13 15.48 -14.12
C GLY A 254 -17.48 15.49 -15.59
N GLY A 255 -18.30 16.46 -16.00
CA GLY A 255 -18.57 16.73 -17.42
C GLY A 255 -20.03 17.05 -17.76
N ILE A 256 -20.56 18.14 -17.19
CA ILE A 256 -21.44 19.09 -17.91
C ILE A 256 -20.94 20.48 -17.56
#